data_AF-A0A2S8G032-F1
#
_entry.id   AF-A0A2S8G032-F1
#
_cell.length_a   1.000
_cell.length_b   1.000
_cell.length_c   1.000
_cell.angle_alpha   90.00
_cell.angle_beta   90.00
_cell.angle_gamma   90.00
#
_symmetry.space_group_name_H-M   'P 1'
#
loop_
_entity.id
_entity.type
_entity.pdbx_description
1 polymer ?
#
loop_
_entity_poly.entity_id
_entity_poly.type
_entity_poly.pdbx_seq_one_letter_code
_entity_poly.pdbx_strand_id
1 'polypeptide(L)'
;MGDALKRLLNLLDEIGNEHEELFDSDVRQNMRNAIMEGFVRHRLQYEIPQDFGMFSEDGNTAVRNAISEYVATANKKADELEIRAFHDRLNVMQDDSVCSVNGNDYEEYLGHSRGEFFDEVGNVIRTQ
;
A
#
# COMPACT_ATOMS: atom_id res chain seq x y z
N MET A 1 14.15 2.36 0.65
CA MET A 1 12.69 2.13 0.67
C MET A 1 12.21 1.35 -0.54
N GLY A 2 12.70 1.64 -1.75
CA GLY A 2 12.29 0.99 -3.00
C GLY A 2 12.25 -0.55 -2.99
N ASP A 3 13.18 -1.25 -2.34
CA ASP A 3 13.12 -2.73 -2.31
C ASP A 3 11.86 -3.27 -1.61
N ALA A 4 11.36 -2.56 -0.59
CA ALA A 4 10.17 -2.99 0.12
C ALA A 4 8.93 -2.82 -0.76
N LEU A 5 8.83 -1.68 -1.45
CA LEU A 5 7.77 -1.42 -2.41
C LEU A 5 7.84 -2.40 -3.59
N LYS A 6 9.02 -2.59 -4.18
CA LYS A 6 9.23 -3.56 -5.27
C LYS A 6 8.78 -4.96 -4.89
N ARG A 7 9.08 -5.39 -3.67
CA ARG A 7 8.66 -6.70 -3.18
C ARG A 7 7.14 -6.79 -3.02
N LEU A 8 6.49 -5.74 -2.51
CA LEU A 8 5.03 -5.67 -2.47
C LEU A 8 4.45 -5.81 -3.88
N LEU A 9 4.94 -5.04 -4.85
CA LEU A 9 4.43 -5.06 -6.23
C LEU A 9 4.61 -6.43 -6.89
N ASN A 10 5.74 -7.11 -6.68
CA ASN A 10 5.92 -8.48 -7.16
C ASN A 10 4.93 -9.47 -6.53
N LEU A 11 4.65 -9.35 -5.23
CA LEU A 11 3.66 -10.20 -4.56
C LEU A 11 2.25 -9.92 -5.08
N LEU A 12 1.91 -8.66 -5.34
CA LEU A 12 0.61 -8.30 -5.93
C LEU A 12 0.48 -8.80 -7.36
N ASP A 13 1.55 -8.80 -8.15
CA ASP A 13 1.59 -9.47 -9.45
C ASP A 13 1.28 -10.97 -9.34
N GLU A 14 1.96 -11.68 -8.43
CA GLU A 14 1.76 -13.11 -8.20
C GLU A 14 0.32 -13.39 -7.77
N ILE A 15 -0.20 -12.62 -6.81
CA ILE A 15 -1.58 -12.73 -6.33
C ILE A 15 -2.57 -12.44 -7.45
N GLY A 16 -2.35 -11.40 -8.26
CA GLY A 16 -3.26 -11.03 -9.34
C GLY A 16 -3.34 -12.06 -10.46
N ASN A 17 -2.26 -12.83 -10.66
CA ASN A 17 -2.24 -13.96 -11.61
C ASN A 17 -3.06 -15.16 -11.10
N GLU A 18 -3.10 -15.38 -9.79
CA GLU A 18 -3.85 -16.49 -9.17
C GLU A 18 -5.30 -16.10 -8.82
N HIS A 19 -5.52 -14.82 -8.52
CA HIS A 19 -6.75 -14.24 -8.01
C HIS A 19 -7.08 -12.93 -8.75
N GLU A 20 -7.71 -13.03 -9.93
CA GLU A 20 -8.06 -11.86 -10.77
C GLU A 20 -8.90 -10.80 -10.05
N GLU A 21 -9.64 -11.20 -9.01
CA GLU A 21 -10.42 -10.31 -8.12
C GLU A 21 -9.58 -9.25 -7.40
N LEU A 22 -8.25 -9.41 -7.35
CA LEU A 22 -7.34 -8.39 -6.84
C LEU A 22 -7.57 -7.02 -7.50
N PHE A 23 -7.95 -7.02 -8.78
CA PHE A 23 -8.16 -5.82 -9.57
C PHE A 23 -9.55 -5.20 -9.42
N ASP A 24 -10.44 -5.82 -8.61
CA ASP A 24 -11.74 -5.24 -8.27
C ASP A 24 -11.55 -3.90 -7.55
N SER A 25 -12.43 -2.93 -7.85
CA SER A 25 -12.32 -1.58 -7.28
C SER A 25 -12.43 -1.55 -5.76
N ASP A 26 -13.28 -2.40 -5.17
CA ASP A 26 -13.48 -2.45 -3.72
C ASP A 26 -12.25 -3.09 -3.06
N VAL A 27 -11.69 -4.14 -3.68
CA VAL A 27 -10.45 -4.78 -3.22
C VAL A 27 -9.28 -3.81 -3.24
N ARG A 28 -9.07 -3.12 -4.36
CA ARG A 28 -8.03 -2.10 -4.50
C ARG A 28 -8.20 -0.95 -3.52
N GLN A 29 -9.44 -0.49 -3.29
CA GLN A 29 -9.71 0.55 -2.30
C GLN A 29 -9.36 0.08 -0.88
N ASN A 30 -9.66 -1.16 -0.52
CA ASN A 30 -9.32 -1.73 0.79
C ASN A 30 -7.80 -1.89 0.96
N MET A 31 -7.09 -2.34 -0.09
CA MET A 31 -5.62 -2.39 -0.09
C MET A 31 -5.01 -1.01 0.13
N ARG A 32 -5.48 -0.01 -0.63
CA ARG A 32 -5.06 1.38 -0.50
C ARG A 32 -5.29 1.89 0.93
N ASN A 33 -6.46 1.65 1.50
CA ASN A 33 -6.77 2.06 2.87
C ASN A 33 -5.80 1.42 3.88
N ALA A 34 -5.52 0.13 3.75
CA ALA A 34 -4.60 -0.55 4.66
C ALA A 34 -3.18 0.03 4.62
N ILE A 35 -2.66 0.37 3.44
CA ILE A 35 -1.34 0.99 3.29
C ILE A 35 -1.33 2.43 3.81
N MET A 36 -2.38 3.20 3.50
CA MET A 36 -2.53 4.57 3.98
C MET A 36 -2.53 4.65 5.50
N GLU A 37 -3.25 3.75 6.16
CA GLU A 37 -3.36 3.73 7.62
C GLU A 37 -2.12 3.12 8.29
N GLY A 38 -1.63 1.99 7.79
CA GLY A 38 -0.53 1.24 8.40
C GLY A 38 0.86 1.84 8.18
N PHE A 39 1.10 2.45 7.01
CA PHE A 39 2.42 2.99 6.66
C PHE A 39 2.41 4.52 6.51
N VAL A 40 1.53 5.07 5.67
CA VAL A 40 1.62 6.50 5.30
C VAL A 40 1.29 7.42 6.47
N ARG A 41 0.15 7.19 7.14
CA ARG A 41 -0.22 7.87 8.39
C ARG A 41 0.51 7.32 9.60
N HIS A 42 1.11 6.13 9.47
CA HIS A 42 1.78 5.41 10.54
C HIS A 42 0.93 5.34 11.82
N ARG A 43 -0.33 4.89 11.70
CA ARG A 43 -1.19 4.74 12.87
C ARG A 43 -0.64 3.62 13.77
N LEU A 44 -0.20 4.00 14.95
CA LEU A 44 0.25 3.05 15.96
C LEU A 44 -0.87 2.06 16.26
N GLN A 45 -0.52 0.76 16.32
CA GLN A 45 -1.45 -0.34 16.59
C GLN A 45 -2.52 -0.53 15.51
N TYR A 46 -2.34 0.00 14.31
CA TYR A 46 -3.22 -0.34 13.18
C TYR A 46 -3.13 -1.83 12.86
N GLU A 47 -4.26 -2.50 12.86
CA GLU A 47 -4.38 -3.89 12.46
C GLU A 47 -4.75 -3.97 10.99
N ILE A 48 -3.97 -4.74 10.22
CA ILE A 48 -4.28 -5.00 8.81
C ILE A 48 -5.56 -5.83 8.73
N PRO A 49 -6.57 -5.43 7.94
CA PRO A 49 -7.82 -6.15 7.79
C PRO A 49 -7.62 -7.62 7.41
N GLN A 50 -8.52 -8.49 7.88
CA GLN A 50 -8.58 -9.89 7.46
C GLN A 50 -9.29 -10.05 6.11
N ASP A 51 -10.18 -9.11 5.80
CA ASP A 51 -11.02 -9.13 4.61
C ASP A 51 -10.77 -7.85 3.80
N PHE A 52 -10.37 -8.05 2.55
CA PHE A 52 -10.18 -7.02 1.54
C PHE A 52 -11.33 -6.99 0.54
N GLY A 53 -12.36 -7.82 0.68
CA GLY A 53 -13.49 -7.92 -0.24
C GLY A 53 -13.27 -8.92 -1.38
N MET A 54 -12.23 -9.74 -1.29
CA MET A 54 -11.99 -10.82 -2.26
C MET A 54 -13.01 -11.95 -2.04
N PHE A 55 -13.47 -12.60 -3.11
CA PHE A 55 -14.34 -13.78 -3.06
C PHE A 55 -13.64 -14.99 -2.46
N SER A 56 -12.31 -15.12 -2.66
CA SER A 56 -11.53 -16.21 -2.09
C SER A 56 -10.90 -15.85 -0.74
N GLU A 57 -11.03 -16.77 0.23
CA GLU A 57 -10.36 -16.64 1.55
C GLU A 57 -8.83 -16.71 1.41
N ASP A 58 -8.34 -17.54 0.50
CA ASP A 58 -6.91 -17.64 0.18
C ASP A 58 -6.38 -16.33 -0.41
N GLY A 59 -7.13 -15.69 -1.31
CA GLY A 59 -6.77 -14.38 -1.87
C GLY A 59 -6.70 -13.29 -0.79
N ASN A 60 -7.72 -13.20 0.07
CA ASN A 60 -7.72 -12.29 1.22
C ASN A 60 -6.50 -12.49 2.11
N THR A 61 -6.18 -13.76 2.40
CA THR A 61 -5.02 -14.13 3.22
C THR A 61 -3.70 -13.73 2.54
N ALA A 62 -3.58 -13.95 1.23
CA ALA A 62 -2.39 -13.59 0.46
C ALA A 62 -2.16 -12.08 0.43
N VAL A 63 -3.20 -11.29 0.13
CA VAL A 63 -3.13 -9.81 0.15
C VAL A 63 -2.79 -9.30 1.54
N ARG A 64 -3.44 -9.83 2.57
CA ARG A 64 -3.14 -9.47 3.96
C ARG A 64 -1.69 -9.69 4.31
N ASN A 65 -1.14 -10.85 3.95
CA ASN A 65 0.24 -11.20 4.25
C ASN A 65 1.22 -10.26 3.52
N ALA A 66 0.98 -9.99 2.23
CA ALA A 66 1.80 -9.08 1.44
C ALA A 66 1.80 -7.65 2.01
N ILE A 67 0.61 -7.12 2.34
CA ILE A 67 0.48 -5.77 2.92
C ILE A 67 1.09 -5.71 4.33
N SER A 68 0.87 -6.73 5.17
CA SER A 68 1.44 -6.78 6.52
C SER A 68 2.96 -6.78 6.50
N GLU A 69 3.56 -7.58 5.61
CA GLU A 69 5.01 -7.62 5.43
C GLU A 69 5.56 -6.29 4.94
N TYR A 70 4.91 -5.66 3.96
CA TYR A 70 5.28 -4.34 3.47
C TYR A 70 5.23 -3.30 4.59
N VAL A 71 4.11 -3.19 5.30
CA VAL A 71 3.92 -2.20 6.38
C VAL A 71 4.98 -2.37 7.46
N ALA A 72 5.25 -3.59 7.90
CA ALA A 72 6.29 -3.86 8.91
C ALA A 72 7.69 -3.46 8.42
N THR A 73 8.04 -3.85 7.19
CA THR A 73 9.36 -3.59 6.61
C THR A 73 9.56 -2.10 6.31
N ALA A 74 8.55 -1.46 5.73
CA ALA A 74 8.57 -0.05 5.36
C ALA A 74 8.59 0.84 6.61
N ASN A 75 7.82 0.53 7.66
CA ASN A 75 7.89 1.27 8.93
C ASN A 75 9.28 1.17 9.57
N LYS A 76 9.85 -0.04 9.63
CA LYS A 76 11.22 -0.22 10.15
C LYS A 76 12.25 0.60 9.35
N LYS A 77 12.22 0.52 8.03
CA LYS A 77 13.14 1.29 7.17
C LYS A 77 12.91 2.80 7.27
N ALA A 78 11.67 3.24 7.38
CA ALA A 78 11.33 4.64 7.58
C ALA A 78 11.85 5.15 8.94
N ASP A 79 11.80 4.34 9.99
CA ASP A 79 12.38 4.68 11.28
C ASP A 79 13.90 4.81 11.21
N GLU A 80 14.58 3.88 10.54
CA GLU A 80 16.04 3.90 10.31
C GLU A 80 16.50 5.12 9.51
N LEU A 81 15.65 5.61 8.58
CA LEU A 81 15.92 6.75 7.71
C LEU A 81 15.31 8.07 8.23
N GLU A 82 14.73 8.05 9.43
CA GLU A 82 14.05 9.20 10.04
C GLU A 82 12.93 9.81 9.18
N ILE A 83 12.28 9.01 8.34
CA ILE A 83 11.14 9.40 7.51
C ILE A 83 9.86 9.38 8.37
N ARG A 84 9.47 10.55 8.85
CA ARG A 84 8.35 10.72 9.80
C ARG A 84 7.12 11.39 9.19
N ALA A 85 7.30 12.36 8.29
CA ALA A 85 6.20 13.16 7.76
C ALA A 85 5.28 12.34 6.86
N PHE A 86 3.98 12.65 6.90
CA PHE A 86 2.97 12.02 6.06
C PHE A 86 3.34 12.09 4.57
N HIS A 87 3.69 13.28 4.08
CA HIS A 87 4.01 13.48 2.66
C HIS A 87 5.26 12.73 2.22
N ASP A 88 6.29 12.62 3.07
CA ASP A 88 7.49 11.85 2.72
C ASP A 88 7.17 10.36 2.60
N ARG A 89 6.35 9.83 3.52
CA ARG A 89 5.88 8.44 3.46
C ARG A 89 4.97 8.19 2.26
N LEU A 90 4.12 9.16 1.91
CA LEU A 90 3.28 9.10 0.72
C LEU A 90 4.14 9.07 -0.55
N ASN A 91 5.15 9.93 -0.64
CA ASN A 91 6.07 9.97 -1.78
C ASN A 91 6.85 8.66 -1.93
N VAL A 92 7.25 8.04 -0.81
CA VAL A 92 7.91 6.73 -0.84
C VAL A 92 6.98 5.62 -1.32
N MET A 93 5.71 5.66 -0.94
CA MET A 93 4.72 4.70 -1.43
C MET A 93 4.40 4.93 -2.92
N GLN A 94 4.38 6.19 -3.36
CA GLN A 94 4.05 6.60 -4.71
C GLN A 94 5.28 6.83 -5.59
N ASP A 95 6.37 6.10 -5.34
CA ASP A 95 7.62 6.18 -6.11
C ASP A 95 7.45 5.45 -7.45
N ASP A 96 7.18 6.20 -8.51
CA ASP A 96 6.95 5.72 -9.88
C ASP A 96 8.21 5.13 -10.55
N SER A 97 9.38 5.33 -9.95
CA SER A 97 10.62 4.68 -10.40
C SER A 97 10.70 3.20 -9.98
N VAL A 98 9.81 2.76 -9.07
CA VAL A 98 9.77 1.39 -8.56
C VAL A 98 8.67 0.59 -9.24
N CYS A 99 9.09 -0.37 -10.06
CA CYS A 99 8.19 -1.31 -10.72
C CYS A 99 8.44 -2.76 -10.27
N SER A 100 7.39 -3.57 -10.40
CA SER A 100 7.47 -5.02 -10.33
C SER A 100 8.31 -5.61 -11.47
N VAL A 101 8.58 -6.91 -11.43
CA VAL A 101 9.25 -7.62 -12.53
C VAL A 101 8.45 -7.56 -13.83
N ASN A 102 7.12 -7.51 -13.75
CA ASN A 102 6.24 -7.38 -14.92
C ASN A 102 6.08 -5.94 -15.41
N GLY A 103 6.68 -4.97 -14.72
CA GLY A 103 6.64 -3.55 -15.11
C GLY A 103 5.46 -2.77 -14.54
N ASN A 104 4.69 -3.34 -13.62
CA ASN A 104 3.59 -2.65 -12.94
C ASN A 104 4.13 -1.79 -11.79
N ASP A 105 3.64 -0.56 -11.66
CA ASP A 105 3.94 0.32 -10.54
C ASP A 105 2.82 0.28 -9.48
N TYR A 106 2.88 1.17 -8.50
CA TYR A 106 1.87 1.24 -7.45
C TYR A 106 0.49 1.73 -7.95
N GLU A 107 0.42 2.50 -9.03
CA GLU A 107 -0.81 3.13 -9.51
C GLU A 107 -1.79 2.06 -9.99
N GLU A 108 -1.28 1.02 -10.65
CA GLU A 108 -2.05 -0.14 -11.12
C GLU A 108 -2.86 -0.81 -10.00
N TYR A 109 -2.30 -0.90 -8.78
CA TYR A 109 -2.94 -1.57 -7.65
C TYR A 109 -3.67 -0.59 -6.73
N LEU A 110 -3.06 0.56 -6.44
CA LEU A 110 -3.47 1.43 -5.32
C LEU A 110 -3.98 2.78 -5.79
N GLY A 111 -3.81 3.10 -7.08
CA GLY A 111 -4.08 4.41 -7.64
C GLY A 111 -3.15 5.50 -7.07
N HIS A 112 -3.34 6.71 -7.57
CA HIS A 112 -2.58 7.88 -7.15
C HIS A 112 -3.37 8.74 -6.15
N SER A 113 -2.71 9.15 -5.07
CA SER A 113 -3.23 10.11 -4.10
C SER A 113 -2.48 11.43 -4.25
N ARG A 114 -3.25 12.49 -4.53
CA ARG A 114 -2.71 13.85 -4.65
C ARG A 114 -2.34 14.38 -3.27
N GLY A 115 -1.05 14.56 -3.03
CA GLY A 115 -0.53 15.03 -1.74
C GLY A 115 -1.19 16.33 -1.29
N GLU A 116 -1.53 17.25 -2.20
CA GLU A 116 -2.16 18.53 -1.88
C GLU A 116 -3.59 18.43 -1.30
N PHE A 117 -4.19 17.24 -1.31
CA PHE A 117 -5.50 17.01 -0.68
C PHE A 117 -5.41 16.64 0.79
N PHE A 118 -4.20 16.53 1.32
CA PHE A 118 -3.94 16.16 2.70
C PHE A 118 -3.17 17.25 3.46
N ASP A 119 -3.41 17.38 4.76
CA ASP A 119 -2.54 18.16 5.65
C ASP A 119 -1.29 17.35 6.09
N GLU A 120 -0.44 17.95 6.93
CA GLU A 120 0.83 17.36 7.39
C GLU A 120 0.68 16.04 8.17
N VAL A 121 -0.51 15.76 8.71
CA VAL A 121 -0.82 14.51 9.44
C VAL A 121 -1.76 13.59 8.63
N GLY A 122 -2.04 13.98 7.39
CA GLY A 122 -2.81 13.22 6.41
C GLY A 122 -4.31 13.48 6.42
N ASN A 123 -4.87 14.43 7.17
CA ASN A 123 -6.32 14.67 7.11
C ASN A 123 -6.71 15.23 5.74
N VAL A 124 -7.85 14.80 5.21
CA VAL A 124 -8.34 15.30 3.92
C VAL A 124 -8.79 16.75 4.09
N ILE A 125 -8.16 17.66 3.35
CA ILE A 125 -8.47 19.10 3.35
C ILE A 125 -9.16 19.56 2.05
N ARG A 126 -9.21 18.71 1.04
CA ARG A 126 -9.92 18.91 -0.23
C ARG A 126 -10.50 17.58 -0.72
N THR A 127 -11.72 17.61 -1.24
CA THR A 127 -12.31 16.44 -1.92
C THR A 127 -11.81 16.39 -3.37
N GLN A 128 -11.54 15.17 -3.86
CA GLN A 128 -11.18 14.93 -5.26
C GLN A 128 -12.32 15.29 -6.21
#